data_AF-A0A1Y1ZTM7-F1
#
_entry.id   AF-A0A1Y1ZTM7-F1
#
_cell.length_a   1.000
_cell.length_b   1.000
_cell.length_c   1.000
_cell.angle_alpha   90.00
_cell.angle_beta   90.00
_cell.angle_gamma   90.00
#
_symmetry.space_group_name_H-M   'P 1'
#
loop_
_entity.id
_entity.type
_entity.pdbx_description
1 polymer ?
#
loop_
_entity_poly.entity_id
_entity_poly.type
_entity_poly.pdbx_seq_one_letter_code
_entity_poly.pdbx_strand_id
1 'polypeptide(L)'
;MAISNQTPQTHSLILINIQNDFITGSPNKSPAPSILLNVHQLLDQHEWPLIVASQDLHPVDHVSFASNYPGMTAGITTNISFVDTPQKTETQTLSADHCILGTRDAEIESSVQSRLYALEGYHTTVAYNEKAQNHSAFADNQYHRFMTLYWEVAIYGIETLVVVGLVMNACVRGTWIGGAKLGYEVVLVEDATESTTEMVKLGALE
;
A
#
# COMPACT_ATOMS: atom_id res chain seq x y z
N MET A 1 -6.40 20.07 29.22
CA MET A 1 -6.13 20.66 27.89
C MET A 1 -6.31 19.54 26.89
N ALA A 2 -7.37 19.57 26.09
CA ALA A 2 -7.49 18.63 24.98
C ALA A 2 -6.41 18.99 23.96
N ILE A 3 -5.55 18.02 23.65
CA ILE A 3 -4.57 18.14 22.58
C ILE A 3 -5.39 18.18 21.28
N SER A 4 -5.08 19.11 20.38
CA SER A 4 -5.81 19.29 19.13
C SER A 4 -5.70 18.05 18.26
N ASN A 5 -6.82 17.38 18.00
CA ASN A 5 -6.93 16.28 17.03
C ASN A 5 -7.03 16.77 15.57
N GLN A 6 -6.90 18.08 15.35
CA GLN A 6 -6.93 18.65 14.00
C GLN A 6 -5.57 18.45 13.33
N THR A 7 -5.56 17.60 12.32
CA THR A 7 -4.46 17.47 11.38
C THR A 7 -4.44 18.69 10.46
N PRO A 8 -3.27 19.22 10.03
CA PRO A 8 -3.25 20.29 9.04
C PRO A 8 -3.99 19.89 7.76
N GLN A 9 -4.67 20.85 7.13
CA GLN A 9 -5.48 20.62 5.93
C GLN A 9 -4.66 20.19 4.70
N THR A 10 -3.33 20.29 4.77
CA THR A 10 -2.40 19.85 3.72
C THR A 10 -1.82 18.47 4.00
N HIS A 11 -2.31 17.74 5.00
CA HIS A 11 -1.83 16.40 5.33
C HIS A 11 -2.86 15.34 4.93
N SER A 12 -2.40 14.21 4.39
CA SER A 12 -3.27 13.09 4.05
C SER A 12 -2.75 11.79 4.65
N LEU A 13 -3.67 10.94 5.13
CA LEU A 13 -3.35 9.59 5.58
C LEU A 13 -3.45 8.63 4.41
N ILE A 14 -2.36 7.94 4.12
CA ILE A 14 -2.24 7.00 3.02
C ILE A 14 -2.13 5.58 3.60
N LEU A 15 -3.20 4.81 3.49
CA LEU A 15 -3.26 3.41 3.91
C LEU A 15 -2.80 2.52 2.76
N ILE A 16 -1.64 1.87 2.90
CA ILE A 16 -1.10 1.01 1.85
C ILE A 16 -1.48 -0.45 2.12
N ASN A 17 -2.31 -1.03 1.25
CA ASN A 17 -2.59 -2.47 1.16
C ASN A 17 -2.93 -3.14 2.51
N ILE A 18 -3.79 -2.50 3.31
CA ILE A 18 -4.29 -3.10 4.57
C ILE A 18 -5.40 -4.11 4.23
N GLN A 19 -5.04 -5.15 3.49
CA GLN A 19 -5.95 -6.15 2.93
C GLN A 19 -5.89 -7.44 3.75
N ASN A 20 -6.96 -8.24 3.68
CA ASN A 20 -7.08 -9.49 4.44
C ASN A 20 -5.88 -10.42 4.25
N ASP A 21 -5.29 -10.46 3.05
CA ASP A 21 -4.14 -11.33 2.77
C ASP A 21 -2.87 -10.94 3.53
N PHE A 22 -2.64 -9.64 3.73
CA PHE A 22 -1.48 -9.14 4.46
C PHE A 22 -1.74 -9.02 5.97
N ILE A 23 -3.00 -9.05 6.40
CA ILE A 23 -3.37 -8.91 7.81
C ILE A 23 -3.69 -10.24 8.47
N THR A 24 -4.46 -11.09 7.80
CA THR A 24 -4.98 -12.37 8.32
C THR A 24 -4.65 -13.56 7.44
N GLY A 25 -3.96 -13.34 6.32
CA GLY A 25 -3.65 -14.37 5.35
C GLY A 25 -2.69 -15.44 5.87
N SER A 26 -2.35 -16.39 5.00
CA SER A 26 -1.53 -17.54 5.39
C SER A 26 -0.15 -17.12 5.93
N PRO A 27 0.49 -17.90 6.83
CA PRO A 27 1.82 -17.57 7.36
C PRO A 27 2.89 -17.29 6.30
N ASN A 28 2.79 -17.90 5.12
CA ASN A 28 3.71 -17.68 3.99
C ASN A 28 3.63 -16.26 3.40
N LYS A 29 2.62 -15.49 3.80
CA LYS A 29 2.40 -14.08 3.42
C LYS A 29 2.81 -13.10 4.53
N SER A 30 3.35 -13.62 5.65
CA SER A 30 3.74 -12.83 6.83
C SER A 30 2.63 -11.89 7.33
N PRO A 31 1.49 -12.44 7.81
CA PRO A 31 0.37 -11.62 8.25
C PRO A 31 0.76 -10.68 9.39
N ALA A 32 0.29 -9.43 9.32
CA ALA A 32 0.67 -8.37 10.24
C ALA A 32 -0.53 -7.74 10.98
N PRO A 33 -1.30 -8.50 11.78
CA PRO A 33 -2.43 -7.95 12.54
C PRO A 33 -2.01 -6.94 13.60
N SER A 34 -0.72 -6.91 13.98
CA SER A 34 -0.16 -5.98 14.96
C SER A 34 -0.33 -4.51 14.58
N ILE A 35 -0.36 -4.16 13.28
CA ILE A 35 -0.49 -2.77 12.85
C ILE A 35 -1.88 -2.19 13.08
N LEU A 36 -2.91 -3.05 13.20
CA LEU A 36 -4.31 -2.63 13.20
C LEU A 36 -4.63 -1.64 14.33
N LEU A 37 -4.07 -1.84 15.52
CA LEU A 37 -4.32 -0.95 16.66
C LEU A 37 -3.92 0.49 16.34
N ASN A 38 -2.72 0.69 15.77
CA ASN A 38 -2.21 2.02 15.45
C ASN A 38 -2.93 2.61 14.23
N VAL A 39 -3.26 1.78 13.24
CA VAL A 39 -4.10 2.20 12.10
C VAL A 39 -5.47 2.68 12.59
N HIS A 40 -6.10 1.97 13.52
CA HIS A 40 -7.38 2.37 14.12
C HIS A 40 -7.25 3.70 14.87
N GLN A 41 -6.18 3.90 15.64
CA GLN A 41 -5.95 5.17 16.33
C GLN A 41 -5.80 6.34 15.35
N LEU A 42 -5.08 6.15 14.24
CA LEU A 42 -4.94 7.17 13.19
C LEU A 42 -6.28 7.51 12.54
N LEU A 43 -7.14 6.51 12.32
CA LEU A 43 -8.47 6.72 11.74
C LEU A 43 -9.47 7.34 12.72
N ASP A 44 -9.44 6.91 13.99
CA ASP A 44 -10.46 7.24 14.99
C ASP A 44 -10.18 8.57 15.71
N GLN A 45 -8.91 8.99 15.78
CA GLN A 45 -8.49 10.11 16.64
C GLN A 45 -8.02 11.35 15.88
N HIS A 46 -7.99 11.32 14.55
CA HIS A 46 -7.50 12.42 13.73
C HIS A 46 -8.51 12.81 12.66
N GLU A 47 -8.60 14.10 12.38
CA GLU A 47 -9.39 14.61 11.26
C GLU A 47 -8.49 14.74 10.03
N TRP A 48 -8.75 13.94 9.00
CA TRP A 48 -8.00 13.97 7.74
C TRP A 48 -8.83 14.68 6.67
N PRO A 49 -8.28 15.65 5.93
CA PRO A 49 -8.97 16.22 4.77
C PRO A 49 -9.14 15.16 3.66
N LEU A 50 -8.15 14.28 3.52
CA LEU A 50 -8.13 13.17 2.58
C LEU A 50 -7.51 11.94 3.22
N ILE A 51 -8.18 10.79 3.07
CA ILE A 51 -7.60 9.46 3.28
C ILE A 51 -7.57 8.76 1.92
N VAL A 52 -6.43 8.15 1.58
CA VAL A 52 -6.34 7.29 0.40
C VAL A 52 -6.01 5.86 0.84
N ALA A 53 -6.87 4.91 0.51
CA ALA A 53 -6.65 3.49 0.79
C ALA A 53 -6.29 2.74 -0.50
N SER A 54 -5.07 2.18 -0.58
CA SER A 54 -4.67 1.38 -1.73
C SER A 54 -4.96 -0.10 -1.55
N GLN A 55 -5.22 -0.78 -2.67
CA GLN A 55 -5.42 -2.22 -2.73
C GLN A 55 -4.61 -2.81 -3.89
N ASP A 56 -3.83 -3.86 -3.60
CA ASP A 56 -3.36 -4.76 -4.64
C ASP A 56 -4.54 -5.57 -5.15
N LEU A 57 -4.74 -5.62 -6.47
CA LEU A 57 -5.76 -6.39 -7.15
C LEU A 57 -5.11 -7.11 -8.32
N HIS A 58 -4.68 -8.34 -8.09
CA HIS A 58 -3.94 -9.14 -9.06
C HIS A 58 -4.87 -10.10 -9.82
N PRO A 59 -4.66 -10.32 -11.13
CA PRO A 59 -5.26 -11.47 -11.80
C PRO A 59 -4.64 -12.79 -11.28
N VAL A 60 -5.35 -13.91 -11.46
CA VAL A 60 -4.89 -15.24 -11.00
C VAL A 60 -3.55 -15.66 -11.60
N ASP A 61 -3.24 -15.20 -12.81
CA ASP A 61 -2.04 -15.51 -13.58
C ASP A 61 -1.02 -14.34 -13.54
N HIS A 62 -1.05 -13.53 -12.48
CA HIS A 62 -0.16 -12.37 -12.39
C HIS A 62 1.33 -12.75 -12.43
N VAL A 63 2.11 -11.95 -13.15
CA VAL A 63 3.53 -12.19 -13.44
C VAL A 63 4.42 -12.21 -12.20
N SER A 64 3.96 -11.63 -11.07
CA SER A 64 4.69 -11.64 -9.80
C SER A 64 4.49 -12.91 -8.97
N PHE A 65 3.60 -13.82 -9.37
CA PHE A 65 3.30 -15.02 -8.60
C PHE A 65 4.19 -16.18 -8.98
N ALA A 66 4.76 -16.83 -7.98
CA ALA A 66 5.61 -18.00 -8.16
C ALA A 66 4.86 -19.20 -8.76
N SER A 67 3.54 -19.32 -8.52
CA SER A 67 2.70 -20.39 -9.07
C SER A 67 2.67 -20.41 -10.61
N ASN A 68 2.93 -19.27 -11.25
CA ASN A 68 2.96 -19.13 -12.72
C ASN A 68 4.30 -19.56 -13.34
N TYR A 69 5.28 -19.98 -12.53
CA TYR A 69 6.59 -20.41 -13.00
C TYR A 69 6.88 -21.84 -12.52
N PRO A 70 6.89 -22.85 -13.42
CA PRO A 70 7.13 -24.24 -13.04
C PRO A 70 8.42 -24.44 -12.25
N GLY A 71 8.28 -25.02 -11.04
CA GLY A 71 9.41 -25.34 -10.16
C GLY A 71 9.96 -24.15 -9.37
N MET A 72 9.34 -22.97 -9.42
CA MET A 72 9.74 -21.82 -8.62
C MET A 72 8.91 -21.70 -7.33
N THR A 73 9.47 -21.01 -6.34
CA THR A 73 8.82 -20.70 -5.06
C THR A 73 8.94 -19.21 -4.75
N ALA A 74 8.08 -18.70 -3.86
CA ALA A 74 8.16 -17.33 -3.38
C ALA A 74 9.57 -17.02 -2.82
N GLY A 75 10.04 -15.79 -3.03
CA GLY A 75 11.38 -15.33 -2.67
C GLY A 75 12.46 -15.57 -3.74
N ILE A 76 12.17 -16.35 -4.79
CA ILE A 76 13.08 -16.51 -5.94
C ILE A 76 12.93 -15.33 -6.88
N THR A 77 14.04 -14.90 -7.46
CA THR A 77 14.08 -13.82 -8.44
C THR A 77 14.10 -14.37 -9.87
N THR A 78 13.33 -13.75 -10.76
CA THR A 78 13.29 -14.06 -12.19
C THR A 78 13.30 -12.78 -13.03
N ASN A 79 13.55 -12.91 -14.33
CA ASN A 79 13.41 -11.81 -15.27
C ASN A 79 12.01 -11.82 -15.87
N ILE A 80 11.29 -10.71 -15.73
CA ILE A 80 9.98 -10.49 -16.32
C ILE A 80 10.10 -9.47 -17.46
N SER A 81 9.31 -9.64 -18.51
CA SER A 81 9.33 -8.71 -19.65
C SER A 81 8.41 -7.52 -19.40
N PHE A 82 8.78 -6.36 -19.93
CA PHE A 82 7.92 -5.18 -19.89
C PHE A 82 6.69 -5.44 -20.77
N VAL A 83 5.51 -5.02 -20.30
CA VAL A 83 4.24 -5.25 -21.00
C VAL A 83 4.22 -4.55 -22.37
N ASP A 84 4.76 -3.33 -22.44
CA ASP A 84 4.77 -2.49 -23.62
C ASP A 84 6.03 -2.64 -24.48
N THR A 85 7.14 -3.08 -23.87
CA THR A 85 8.44 -3.26 -24.54
C THR A 85 9.00 -4.66 -24.25
N PRO A 86 8.48 -5.72 -24.88
CA PRO A 86 8.79 -7.11 -24.48
C PRO A 86 10.27 -7.51 -24.58
N GLN A 87 11.09 -6.75 -25.31
CA GLN A 87 12.54 -6.97 -25.39
C GLN A 87 13.29 -6.46 -24.14
N LYS A 88 12.64 -5.59 -23.35
CA LYS A 88 13.17 -5.09 -22.09
C LYS A 88 12.67 -5.99 -20.96
N THR A 89 13.58 -6.37 -20.07
CA THR A 89 13.26 -7.17 -18.89
C THR A 89 13.66 -6.48 -17.61
N GLU A 90 12.96 -6.77 -16.53
CA GLU A 90 13.35 -6.41 -15.16
C GLU A 90 13.47 -7.64 -14.28
N THR A 91 14.39 -7.56 -13.33
CA THR A 91 14.58 -8.55 -12.29
C THR A 91 13.52 -8.33 -11.21
N GLN A 92 12.64 -9.32 -11.02
CA GLN A 92 11.52 -9.28 -10.07
C GLN A 92 11.63 -10.47 -9.10
N THR A 93 11.47 -10.21 -7.80
CA THR A 93 11.27 -11.27 -6.81
C THR A 93 9.83 -11.76 -6.84
N LEU A 94 9.66 -13.06 -6.99
CA LEU A 94 8.36 -13.72 -7.02
C LEU A 94 7.77 -13.83 -5.61
N SER A 95 6.46 -13.70 -5.55
CA SER A 95 5.65 -13.74 -4.34
C SER A 95 4.75 -14.97 -4.34
N ALA A 96 4.24 -15.35 -3.17
CA ALA A 96 3.10 -16.25 -3.12
C ALA A 96 1.87 -15.52 -3.67
N ASP A 97 0.95 -16.26 -4.27
CA ASP A 97 -0.30 -15.73 -4.81
C ASP A 97 -1.04 -14.95 -3.72
N HIS A 98 -1.35 -13.69 -3.99
CA HIS A 98 -1.98 -12.82 -3.01
C HIS A 98 -2.90 -11.80 -3.67
N CYS A 99 -3.86 -11.28 -2.88
CA CYS A 99 -4.79 -10.23 -3.28
C CYS A 99 -5.39 -10.46 -4.68
N ILE A 100 -5.84 -11.68 -4.94
CA ILE A 100 -6.44 -12.06 -6.22
C ILE A 100 -7.78 -11.33 -6.36
N LEU A 101 -7.98 -10.66 -7.48
CA LEU A 101 -9.19 -9.91 -7.79
C LEU A 101 -10.46 -10.75 -7.57
N GLY A 102 -11.43 -10.16 -6.85
CA GLY A 102 -12.72 -10.79 -6.57
C GLY A 102 -12.69 -11.82 -5.44
N THR A 103 -11.55 -12.02 -4.77
CA THR A 103 -11.46 -12.83 -3.55
C THR A 103 -11.57 -11.96 -2.30
N ARG A 104 -12.04 -12.56 -1.20
CA ARG A 104 -12.05 -11.91 0.12
C ARG A 104 -10.64 -11.48 0.55
N ASP A 105 -9.62 -12.22 0.15
CA ASP A 105 -8.23 -11.94 0.48
C ASP A 105 -7.76 -10.58 -0.07
N ALA A 106 -8.34 -10.12 -1.18
CA ALA A 106 -8.06 -8.83 -1.80
C ALA A 106 -8.90 -7.66 -1.22
N GLU A 107 -9.86 -7.93 -0.35
CA GLU A 107 -10.64 -6.87 0.30
C GLU A 107 -9.79 -6.19 1.39
N ILE A 108 -10.03 -4.89 1.61
CA ILE A 108 -9.52 -4.17 2.79
C ILE A 108 -10.00 -4.90 4.04
N GLU A 109 -9.14 -5.01 5.04
CA GLU A 109 -9.46 -5.67 6.30
C GLU A 109 -10.72 -5.05 6.92
N SER A 110 -11.63 -5.93 7.33
CA SER A 110 -13.00 -5.58 7.72
C SER A 110 -13.12 -4.45 8.75
N SER A 111 -12.26 -4.42 9.76
CA SER A 111 -12.29 -3.40 10.81
C SER A 111 -11.76 -2.04 10.36
N VAL A 112 -10.88 -2.03 9.36
CA VAL A 112 -10.41 -0.81 8.68
C VAL A 112 -11.46 -0.34 7.69
N GLN A 113 -12.01 -1.23 6.87
CA GLN A 113 -13.06 -0.90 5.90
C GLN A 113 -14.30 -0.29 6.56
N SER A 114 -14.70 -0.84 7.71
CA SER A 114 -15.84 -0.31 8.48
C SER A 114 -15.60 1.12 8.98
N ARG A 115 -14.36 1.45 9.37
CA ARG A 115 -13.97 2.81 9.78
C ARG A 115 -13.93 3.77 8.61
N LEU A 116 -13.37 3.35 7.47
CA LEU A 116 -13.38 4.15 6.25
C LEU A 116 -14.82 4.53 5.85
N TYR A 117 -15.75 3.58 5.87
CA TYR A 117 -17.16 3.87 5.60
C TYR A 117 -17.82 4.80 6.62
N ALA A 118 -17.41 4.76 7.89
CA ALA A 118 -17.92 5.67 8.92
C ALA A 118 -17.39 7.10 8.75
N LEU A 119 -16.18 7.27 8.19
CA LEU A 119 -15.55 8.57 7.94
C LEU A 119 -16.02 9.20 6.63
N GLU A 120 -16.29 8.37 5.62
CA GLU A 120 -16.70 8.80 4.28
C GLU A 120 -18.03 9.57 4.31
N GLY A 121 -17.98 10.83 3.90
CA GLY A 121 -19.18 11.68 3.80
C GLY A 121 -19.59 12.43 5.07
N TYR A 122 -18.81 12.32 6.16
CA TYR A 122 -19.05 13.13 7.37
C TYR A 122 -18.09 14.33 7.46
N HIS A 123 -16.77 14.09 7.51
CA HIS A 123 -15.74 15.14 7.62
C HIS A 123 -14.50 14.91 6.74
N THR A 124 -14.41 13.74 6.10
CA THR A 124 -13.19 13.28 5.41
C THR A 124 -13.57 12.68 4.07
N THR A 125 -12.80 13.01 3.03
CA THR A 125 -12.86 12.26 1.77
C THR A 125 -12.06 10.99 1.90
N VAL A 126 -12.64 9.85 1.52
CA VAL A 126 -11.92 8.59 1.37
C VAL A 126 -11.84 8.24 -0.12
N ALA A 127 -10.63 8.11 -0.65
CA ALA A 127 -10.38 7.66 -2.01
C ALA A 127 -9.78 6.25 -2.00
N TYR A 128 -10.18 5.42 -2.97
CA TYR A 128 -9.66 4.07 -3.13
C TYR A 128 -8.72 4.00 -4.34
N ASN A 129 -7.55 3.38 -4.15
CA ASN A 129 -6.49 3.30 -5.14
C ASN A 129 -6.15 1.84 -5.47
N GLU A 130 -6.85 1.31 -6.46
CA GLU A 130 -6.65 -0.05 -6.95
C GLU A 130 -5.43 -0.15 -7.86
N LYS A 131 -4.51 -1.07 -7.55
CA LYS A 131 -3.27 -1.30 -8.32
C LYS A 131 -3.04 -2.79 -8.54
N ALA A 132 -2.44 -3.16 -9.68
CA ALA A 132 -2.10 -4.56 -9.98
C ALA A 132 -0.58 -4.75 -10.02
N GLN A 133 0.13 -4.06 -10.91
CA GLN A 133 1.52 -4.39 -11.21
C GLN A 133 2.55 -3.51 -10.47
N ASN A 134 2.12 -2.80 -9.42
CA ASN A 134 2.82 -1.58 -8.97
C ASN A 134 3.21 -1.67 -7.50
N HIS A 135 4.47 -1.46 -7.17
CA HIS A 135 4.88 -1.24 -5.79
C HIS A 135 4.40 0.13 -5.31
N SER A 136 4.71 1.19 -6.05
CA SER A 136 4.25 2.53 -5.69
C SER A 136 2.74 2.68 -5.88
N ALA A 137 2.08 3.33 -4.93
CA ALA A 137 0.71 3.76 -5.07
C ALA A 137 0.57 4.97 -6.02
N PHE A 138 1.66 5.62 -6.44
CA PHE A 138 1.63 6.79 -7.34
C PHE A 138 1.64 6.45 -8.83
N ALA A 139 2.36 5.40 -9.23
CA ALA A 139 2.57 5.05 -10.62
C ALA A 139 2.90 3.57 -10.76
N ASP A 140 2.79 3.04 -11.98
CA ASP A 140 3.32 1.72 -12.28
C ASP A 140 4.84 1.64 -12.12
N ASN A 141 5.37 0.41 -12.01
CA ASN A 141 6.80 0.17 -11.79
C ASN A 141 7.68 0.77 -12.91
N GLN A 142 7.10 1.09 -14.05
CA GLN A 142 7.77 1.60 -15.23
C GLN A 142 7.54 3.11 -15.41
N TYR A 143 6.78 3.75 -14.52
CA TYR A 143 6.33 5.14 -14.58
C TYR A 143 5.62 5.51 -15.90
N HIS A 144 5.00 4.54 -16.56
CA HIS A 144 4.23 4.79 -17.78
C HIS A 144 2.85 5.36 -17.47
N ARG A 145 2.25 4.95 -16.36
CA ARG A 145 0.93 5.37 -15.92
C ARG A 145 0.93 5.81 -14.46
N PHE A 146 0.35 6.98 -14.20
CA PHE A 146 0.03 7.44 -12.85
C PHE A 146 -1.28 6.84 -12.35
N MET A 147 -1.31 6.50 -11.06
CA MET A 147 -2.45 5.95 -10.34
C MET A 147 -3.31 7.06 -9.73
N THR A 148 -4.45 6.72 -9.13
CA THR A 148 -5.38 7.72 -8.59
C THR A 148 -4.74 8.55 -7.48
N LEU A 149 -3.91 7.95 -6.61
CA LEU A 149 -3.20 8.67 -5.54
C LEU A 149 -2.53 9.95 -6.05
N TYR A 150 -1.84 9.90 -7.19
CA TYR A 150 -1.16 11.06 -7.78
C TYR A 150 -2.10 12.25 -8.00
N TRP A 151 -3.31 11.98 -8.49
CA TRP A 151 -4.30 13.00 -8.80
C TRP A 151 -5.04 13.47 -7.55
N GLU A 152 -5.42 12.54 -6.66
CA GLU A 152 -6.14 12.86 -5.42
C GLU A 152 -5.34 13.85 -4.57
N VAL A 153 -4.09 13.53 -4.24
CA VAL A 153 -3.29 14.40 -3.35
C VAL A 153 -3.04 15.78 -3.97
N ALA A 154 -2.95 15.87 -5.31
CA ALA A 154 -2.79 17.14 -6.01
C ALA A 154 -4.09 17.98 -5.98
N ILE A 155 -5.25 17.36 -6.23
CA ILE A 155 -6.55 18.04 -6.22
C ILE A 155 -6.88 18.58 -4.83
N TYR A 156 -6.56 17.82 -3.78
CA TYR A 156 -6.79 18.20 -2.38
C TYR A 156 -5.71 19.14 -1.82
N GLY A 157 -4.70 19.54 -2.61
CA GLY A 157 -3.65 20.47 -2.16
C GLY A 157 -2.81 19.91 -1.01
N ILE A 158 -2.59 18.60 -1.00
CA ILE A 158 -1.80 17.91 0.02
C ILE A 158 -0.31 18.20 -0.21
N GLU A 159 0.42 18.42 0.88
CA GLU A 159 1.86 18.67 0.90
C GLU A 159 2.59 17.58 1.69
N THR A 160 1.92 16.98 2.68
CA THR A 160 2.48 15.94 3.56
C THR A 160 1.67 14.66 3.49
N LEU A 161 2.35 13.54 3.23
CA LEU A 161 1.78 12.20 3.19
C LEU A 161 2.15 11.45 4.46
N VAL A 162 1.15 11.06 5.24
CA VAL A 162 1.32 10.17 6.40
C VAL A 162 1.06 8.75 5.94
N VAL A 163 2.11 7.96 5.77
CA VAL A 163 2.05 6.64 5.12
C VAL A 163 2.10 5.53 6.16
N VAL A 164 1.19 4.57 6.05
CA VAL A 164 1.11 3.37 6.89
C VAL A 164 0.80 2.13 6.04
N GLY A 165 0.91 0.94 6.61
CA GLY A 165 0.44 -0.29 5.98
C GLY A 165 1.54 -1.26 5.54
N LEU A 166 1.32 -1.95 4.42
CA LEU A 166 2.04 -3.16 4.06
C LEU A 166 2.42 -3.23 2.57
N VAL A 167 3.47 -3.94 2.17
CA VAL A 167 4.60 -4.38 3.02
C VAL A 167 5.70 -3.33 2.95
N MET A 168 6.39 -3.09 4.06
CA MET A 168 7.38 -2.03 4.24
C MET A 168 8.40 -2.00 3.10
N ASN A 169 9.03 -3.13 2.79
CA ASN A 169 10.11 -3.24 1.82
C ASN A 169 9.66 -3.25 0.35
N ALA A 170 8.35 -3.13 0.08
CA ALA A 170 7.82 -3.08 -1.27
C ALA A 170 6.85 -1.90 -1.45
N CYS A 171 5.56 -2.10 -1.19
CA CYS A 171 4.53 -1.11 -1.56
C CYS A 171 4.64 0.19 -0.76
N VAL A 172 4.92 0.09 0.53
CA VAL A 172 5.12 1.24 1.39
C VAL A 172 6.37 2.01 0.97
N ARG A 173 7.53 1.34 0.86
CA ARG A 173 8.78 1.98 0.41
C ARG A 173 8.67 2.57 -1.01
N GLY A 174 8.01 1.87 -1.93
CA GLY A 174 7.77 2.37 -3.29
C GLY A 174 6.93 3.65 -3.29
N THR A 175 5.91 3.71 -2.44
CA THR A 175 5.07 4.90 -2.27
C THR A 175 5.84 6.02 -1.56
N TRP A 176 6.62 5.70 -0.53
CA TRP A 176 7.44 6.65 0.21
C TRP A 176 8.45 7.35 -0.72
N ILE A 177 9.23 6.57 -1.47
CA ILE A 177 10.18 7.10 -2.44
C ILE A 177 9.46 7.85 -3.56
N GLY A 178 8.32 7.34 -4.03
CA GLY A 178 7.51 7.99 -5.04
C GLY A 178 7.03 9.38 -4.62
N GLY A 179 6.48 9.51 -3.41
CA GLY A 179 6.04 10.78 -2.84
C GLY A 179 7.20 11.77 -2.70
N ALA A 180 8.34 11.33 -2.16
CA ALA A 180 9.51 12.17 -2.01
C ALA A 180 10.04 12.68 -3.37
N LYS A 181 10.07 11.82 -4.39
CA LYS A 181 10.47 12.22 -5.77
C LYS A 181 9.52 13.24 -6.40
N LEU A 182 8.24 13.18 -6.04
CA LEU A 182 7.20 14.10 -6.50
C LEU A 182 7.15 15.40 -5.68
N GLY A 183 7.98 15.53 -4.65
CA GLY A 183 8.12 16.76 -3.85
C GLY A 183 7.24 16.82 -2.61
N TYR A 184 6.56 15.73 -2.23
CA TYR A 184 5.81 15.66 -0.98
C TYR A 184 6.75 15.43 0.21
N GLU A 185 6.43 16.04 1.35
CA GLU A 185 6.93 15.54 2.62
C GLU A 185 6.26 14.18 2.89
N VAL A 186 7.04 13.19 3.29
CA VAL A 186 6.50 11.86 3.58
C VAL A 186 6.91 11.43 4.97
N VAL A 187 5.90 11.25 5.82
CA VAL A 187 6.03 10.77 7.19
C VAL A 187 5.60 9.32 7.21
N LEU A 188 6.54 8.43 7.51
CA LEU A 188 6.23 7.02 7.72
C LEU A 188 5.87 6.79 9.19
N VAL A 189 4.72 6.15 9.44
CA VAL A 189 4.34 5.73 10.80
C VAL A 189 4.80 4.29 10.99
N GLU A 190 6.01 4.13 11.53
CA GLU A 190 6.72 2.85 11.60
C GLU A 190 5.98 1.77 12.41
N ASP A 191 5.26 2.16 13.46
CA ASP A 191 4.47 1.27 14.31
C ASP A 191 3.09 0.91 13.72
N ALA A 192 2.68 1.60 12.64
CA ALA A 192 1.52 1.26 11.81
C ALA A 192 1.92 0.64 10.46
N THR A 193 3.18 0.22 10.34
CA THR A 193 3.76 -0.37 9.13
C THR A 193 4.45 -1.68 9.46
N GLU A 194 4.42 -2.67 8.58
CA GLU A 194 5.14 -3.94 8.81
C GLU A 194 5.68 -4.56 7.52
N SER A 195 6.62 -5.49 7.66
CA SER A 195 7.28 -6.22 6.58
C SER A 195 7.13 -7.73 6.76
N THR A 196 7.80 -8.51 5.91
CA THR A 196 7.79 -9.97 6.04
C THR A 196 8.54 -10.45 7.29
N THR A 197 9.55 -9.70 7.73
CA THR A 197 10.29 -9.90 8.97
C THR A 197 10.81 -8.55 9.48
N GLU A 198 11.10 -8.46 10.78
CA GLU A 198 11.69 -7.26 11.39
C GLU A 198 13.02 -6.85 10.72
N MET A 199 13.88 -7.81 10.39
CA MET A 199 15.15 -7.53 9.71
C MET A 199 14.93 -6.88 8.34
N VAL A 200 13.94 -7.37 7.59
CA VAL A 200 13.57 -6.80 6.28
C VAL A 200 12.90 -5.44 6.44
N LYS A 201 12.14 -5.21 7.52
CA LYS A 201 11.56 -3.91 7.85
C LYS A 201 12.66 -2.88 8.09
N LEU A 202 13.60 -3.19 8.98
CA LEU A 202 14.72 -2.30 9.32
C LEU A 202 15.59 -1.97 8.10
N GLY A 203 15.96 -2.98 7.29
CA GLY A 203 16.75 -2.75 6.08
C GLY A 203 16.03 -1.96 4.98
N ALA A 204 14.71 -1.79 5.08
CA ALA A 204 13.94 -0.97 4.14
C ALA A 204 13.80 0.50 4.58
N LEU A 205 14.10 0.81 5.84
CA LEU A 205 14.13 2.17 6.40
C LEU A 205 15.44 2.91 6.06
N GLU A 206 16.49 2.17 5.71
CA GLU A 206 17.79 2.67 5.23
C GLU A 206 17.74 3.12 3.75
#